data_AF-A0A849PYV2-F1
#
_entry.id   AF-A0A849PYV2-F1
#
_cell.length_a   1.000
_cell.length_b   1.000
_cell.length_c   1.000
_cell.angle_alpha   90.00
_cell.angle_beta   90.00
_cell.angle_gamma   90.00
#
_symmetry.space_group_name_H-M   'P 1'
#
loop_
_entity.id
_entity.type
_entity.pdbx_description
1 polymer ?
#
loop_
_entity_poly.entity_id
_entity_poly.type
_entity_poly.pdbx_seq_one_letter_code
_entity_poly.pdbx_strand_id
1 'polypeptide(L)'
;MEKKKITIALAGNPNVGKTTLFNAITGARQHVGNWPGVTVEKKTGKRTYKDTEIEVVDLPGTYSLTAYSIDEVVARDYVVEEKPDVVVQIVDATNLERNL
;
A
#
# COMPACT_ATOMS: atom_id res chain seq x y z
N MET A 1 -2.37 1.24 28.89
CA MET A 1 -2.44 2.31 27.87
C MET A 1 -2.80 1.65 26.56
N GLU A 2 -3.78 2.18 25.85
CA GLU A 2 -4.20 1.65 24.55
C GLU A 2 -3.06 1.85 23.55
N LYS A 3 -2.62 0.77 22.87
CA LYS A 3 -1.57 0.88 21.86
C LYS A 3 -2.12 1.70 20.70
N LYS A 4 -1.44 2.80 20.35
CA LYS A 4 -1.81 3.60 19.19
C LYS A 4 -1.67 2.72 17.95
N LYS A 5 -2.73 2.64 17.13
CA LYS A 5 -2.71 1.94 15.84
C LYS A 5 -2.65 2.97 14.71
N ILE A 6 -1.80 2.73 13.72
CA ILE A 6 -1.68 3.55 12.51
C ILE A 6 -1.75 2.61 11.31
N THR A 7 -2.51 3.00 10.30
CA THR A 7 -2.61 2.30 9.01
C THR A 7 -1.91 3.11 7.93
N ILE A 8 -0.97 2.48 7.24
CA ILE A 8 -0.20 3.09 6.16
C ILE A 8 -0.50 2.35 4.86
N ALA A 9 -0.92 3.08 3.83
CA ALA A 9 -1.02 2.57 2.47
C ALA A 9 0.25 2.89 1.69
N LEU A 10 0.83 1.89 1.02
CA LEU A 10 1.90 2.09 0.05
C LEU A 10 1.29 2.19 -1.35
N ALA A 11 1.49 3.33 -2.00
CA ALA A 11 1.05 3.60 -3.37
C ALA A 11 2.26 3.88 -4.27
N GLY A 12 2.08 3.77 -5.57
CA GLY A 12 3.10 4.07 -6.56
C GLY A 12 2.95 3.25 -7.84
N ASN A 13 3.70 3.65 -8.87
CA ASN A 13 3.68 2.95 -10.15
C ASN A 13 4.16 1.49 -10.01
N PRO A 14 3.80 0.59 -10.96
CA PRO A 14 4.46 -0.71 -11.07
C PRO A 14 5.99 -0.57 -11.14
N ASN A 15 6.69 -1.50 -10.48
CA ASN A 15 8.15 -1.65 -10.51
C ASN A 15 8.98 -0.50 -9.88
N VAL A 16 8.40 0.36 -9.04
CA VAL A 16 9.13 1.44 -8.33
C VAL A 16 9.81 1.01 -7.01
N GLY A 17 9.84 -0.28 -6.71
CA GLY A 17 10.40 -0.80 -5.46
C GLY A 17 9.41 -0.85 -4.27
N LYS A 18 8.12 -0.66 -4.52
CA LYS A 18 7.06 -0.70 -3.49
C LYS A 18 7.05 -2.00 -2.67
N THR A 19 7.08 -3.16 -3.33
CA THR A 19 7.15 -4.48 -2.66
C THR A 19 8.44 -4.65 -1.85
N THR A 20 9.55 -4.09 -2.33
CA THR A 20 10.83 -4.11 -1.61
C THR A 20 10.72 -3.34 -0.29
N LEU A 21 10.12 -2.13 -0.32
CA LEU A 21 9.89 -1.33 0.88
C LEU A 21 8.91 -2.03 1.83
N PHE A 22 7.81 -2.59 1.31
CA PHE A 22 6.84 -3.37 2.10
C PHE A 22 7.53 -4.49 2.88
N ASN A 23 8.36 -5.28 2.21
CA ASN A 23 9.10 -6.40 2.81
C ASN A 23 10.13 -5.91 3.84
N ALA A 24 10.82 -4.81 3.57
CA ALA A 24 11.78 -4.23 4.51
C ALA A 24 11.11 -3.76 5.81
N ILE A 25 9.87 -3.26 5.73
CA ILE A 25 9.10 -2.79 6.91
C ILE A 25 8.48 -3.97 7.68
N THR A 26 7.88 -4.93 6.98
CA THR A 26 7.01 -5.96 7.59
C THR A 26 7.75 -7.26 7.91
N GLY A 27 8.85 -7.56 7.21
CA GLY A 27 9.58 -8.81 7.34
C GLY A 27 8.67 -10.03 7.13
N ALA A 28 8.74 -11.01 8.02
CA ALA A 28 7.91 -12.22 7.95
C ALA A 28 6.45 -12.03 8.42
N ARG A 29 6.10 -10.88 9.01
CA ARG A 29 4.76 -10.62 9.58
C ARG A 29 3.84 -10.01 8.52
N GLN A 30 3.65 -10.76 7.45
CA GLN A 30 2.83 -10.38 6.31
C GLN A 30 1.78 -11.45 6.00
N HIS A 31 0.68 -11.03 5.41
CA HIS A 31 -0.39 -11.86 4.91
C HIS A 31 -0.67 -11.47 3.46
N VAL A 32 -0.86 -12.49 2.62
CA VAL A 32 -1.21 -12.33 1.21
C VAL A 32 -2.56 -12.99 0.99
N GLY A 33 -3.49 -12.22 0.43
CA GLY A 33 -4.82 -12.69 0.05
C GLY A 33 -5.27 -11.97 -1.21
N ASN A 34 -6.59 -11.92 -1.42
CA ASN A 34 -7.18 -11.15 -2.51
C ASN A 34 -8.04 -10.01 -1.96
N TRP A 35 -8.20 -8.95 -2.74
CA TRP A 35 -9.19 -7.92 -2.48
C TRP A 35 -10.61 -8.51 -2.59
N PRO A 36 -11.58 -8.04 -1.79
CA PRO A 36 -12.93 -8.58 -1.79
C PRO A 36 -13.56 -8.56 -3.19
N GLY A 37 -14.07 -9.70 -3.64
CA GLY A 37 -14.80 -9.81 -4.91
C GLY A 37 -13.95 -9.78 -6.18
N VAL A 38 -12.61 -9.73 -6.07
CA VAL A 38 -11.70 -9.67 -7.23
C VAL A 38 -10.49 -10.57 -7.05
N THR A 39 -9.75 -10.82 -8.12
CA THR A 39 -8.50 -11.62 -8.11
C THR A 39 -7.25 -10.78 -7.90
N VAL A 40 -7.40 -9.49 -7.56
CA VAL A 40 -6.28 -8.59 -7.28
C VAL A 40 -5.64 -9.00 -5.97
N GLU A 41 -4.32 -9.20 -5.97
CA GLU A 41 -3.57 -9.57 -4.77
C GLU A 41 -3.59 -8.43 -3.75
N LYS A 42 -3.81 -8.78 -2.48
CA LYS A 42 -3.74 -7.87 -1.33
C LYS A 42 -2.64 -8.35 -0.40
N LYS A 43 -1.61 -7.52 -0.20
CA LYS A 43 -0.59 -7.75 0.83
C LYS A 43 -0.80 -6.81 1.99
N THR A 44 -0.89 -7.37 3.20
CA THR A 44 -0.91 -6.61 4.44
C THR A 44 0.18 -7.11 5.36
N GLY A 45 0.74 -6.23 6.19
CA GLY A 45 1.74 -6.61 7.16
C GLY A 45 1.70 -5.73 8.38
N LYS A 46 2.28 -6.21 9.48
CA LYS A 46 2.26 -5.51 10.76
C LYS A 46 3.66 -5.33 11.30
N ARG A 47 3.93 -4.12 11.79
CA ARG A 47 5.18 -3.78 12.49
C ARG A 47 4.84 -3.01 13.76
N THR A 48 5.46 -3.39 14.86
CA THR A 48 5.47 -2.54 16.05
C THR A 48 6.73 -1.68 16.00
N TYR A 49 6.56 -0.36 16.11
CA TYR A 49 7.65 0.58 16.23
C TYR A 49 7.39 1.47 17.44
N LYS A 50 8.29 1.40 18.43
CA LYS A 50 8.04 1.93 19.80
C LYS A 50 6.73 1.33 20.33
N ASP A 51 5.84 2.15 20.88
CA ASP A 51 4.55 1.73 21.42
C ASP A 51 3.38 1.89 20.43
N THR A 52 3.67 1.94 19.12
CA THR A 52 2.67 2.06 18.05
C THR A 52 2.64 0.80 17.20
N GLU A 53 1.45 0.24 16.99
CA GLU A 53 1.21 -0.80 16.00
C GLU A 53 0.95 -0.15 14.65
N ILE A 54 1.75 -0.51 13.65
CA ILE A 54 1.64 -0.03 12.28
C ILE A 54 1.16 -1.19 11.42
N GLU A 55 -0.01 -1.02 10.80
CA GLU A 55 -0.49 -1.87 9.73
C GLU A 55 -0.09 -1.24 8.40
N VAL A 56 0.58 -2.02 7.55
CA VAL A 56 1.02 -1.60 6.24
C VAL A 56 0.21 -2.37 5.21
N VAL A 57 -0.39 -1.66 4.26
CA VAL A 57 -1.14 -2.24 3.15
C VAL A 57 -0.45 -1.88 1.85
N ASP A 58 -0.09 -2.89 1.08
CA ASP A 58 0.47 -2.71 -0.26
C ASP A 58 -0.67 -2.59 -1.28
N LEU A 59 -0.83 -1.41 -1.89
CA LEU A 59 -1.84 -1.23 -2.94
C LEU A 59 -1.33 -1.77 -4.28
N PRO A 60 -2.22 -2.11 -5.22
CA PRO A 60 -1.81 -2.42 -6.59
C PRO A 60 -0.93 -1.29 -7.16
N GLY A 61 0.05 -1.66 -7.98
CA GLY A 61 0.86 -0.66 -8.67
C GLY A 61 0.04 -0.03 -9.79
N THR A 62 -0.18 1.29 -9.75
CA THR A 62 -1.02 1.98 -10.73
C THR A 62 -0.32 3.20 -11.29
N TYR A 63 -0.53 3.50 -12.58
CA TYR A 63 -0.02 4.72 -13.22
C TYR A 63 -0.97 5.91 -13.03
N SER A 64 -2.21 5.63 -12.63
CA SER A 64 -3.23 6.62 -12.37
C SER A 64 -4.20 6.09 -11.30
N LEU A 65 -5.15 6.93 -10.86
CA LEU A 65 -6.28 6.52 -10.03
C LEU A 65 -7.61 6.66 -10.80
N THR A 66 -7.56 6.51 -12.13
CA THR A 66 -8.77 6.45 -12.94
C THR A 66 -9.50 5.12 -12.75
N ALA A 67 -10.52 4.82 -13.56
CA ALA A 67 -11.30 3.58 -13.44
C ALA A 67 -11.06 2.63 -14.63
N TYR A 68 -9.89 2.71 -15.28
CA TYR A 68 -9.62 1.94 -16.50
C TYR A 68 -9.21 0.49 -16.21
N SER A 69 -8.69 0.20 -15.02
CA SER A 69 -8.37 -1.16 -14.58
C SER A 69 -8.89 -1.45 -13.18
N ILE A 70 -9.05 -2.74 -12.87
CA ILE A 70 -9.47 -3.17 -11.54
C ILE A 70 -8.44 -2.81 -10.46
N ASP A 71 -7.15 -2.78 -10.82
CA ASP A 71 -6.06 -2.37 -9.94
C ASP A 71 -6.20 -0.89 -9.55
N GLU A 72 -6.54 -0.03 -10.51
CA GLU A 72 -6.79 1.40 -10.26
C GLU A 72 -8.01 1.62 -9.39
N VAL A 73 -9.11 0.89 -9.66
CA VAL A 73 -10.33 0.93 -8.85
C VAL A 73 -10.04 0.51 -7.41
N VAL A 74 -9.36 -0.62 -7.21
CA VAL A 74 -8.98 -1.12 -5.88
C VAL A 74 -8.09 -0.11 -5.13
N ALA A 75 -7.07 0.44 -5.79
CA ALA A 75 -6.17 1.41 -5.17
C ALA A 75 -6.91 2.69 -4.77
N ARG A 76 -7.76 3.22 -5.66
CA ARG A 76 -8.57 4.41 -5.42
C ARG A 76 -9.56 4.21 -4.29
N ASP A 77 -10.36 3.14 -4.37
CA ASP A 77 -11.45 2.88 -3.42
C ASP A 77 -10.87 2.65 -2.02
N TYR A 78 -9.73 1.95 -1.90
CA TYR A 78 -9.04 1.84 -0.61
C TYR A 78 -8.67 3.20 -0.01
N VAL A 79 -8.08 4.09 -0.80
CA VAL A 79 -7.67 5.42 -0.28
C VAL A 79 -8.90 6.26 0.12
N VAL A 80 -9.98 6.20 -0.65
CA VAL A 80 -11.18 7.03 -0.44
C VAL A 80 -12.09 6.48 0.67
N GLU A 81 -12.29 5.17 0.70
CA GLU A 81 -13.28 4.52 1.58
C GLU A 81 -12.66 4.06 2.90
N GLU A 82 -11.49 3.41 2.86
CA GLU A 82 -10.81 2.88 4.05
C GLU A 82 -10.00 3.94 4.81
N LYS A 83 -9.70 5.07 4.15
CA LYS A 83 -9.09 6.28 4.74
C LYS A 83 -7.88 5.95 5.64
N PRO A 84 -6.80 5.37 5.08
CA PRO A 84 -5.59 5.10 5.85
C PRO A 84 -5.06 6.39 6.47
N ASP A 85 -4.46 6.29 7.66
CA ASP A 85 -3.91 7.45 8.37
C ASP A 85 -2.81 8.15 7.56
N VAL A 86 -2.06 7.38 6.76
CA VAL A 86 -0.99 7.88 5.89
C VAL A 86 -0.99 7.13 4.56
N VAL A 87 -0.84 7.86 3.46
CA VAL A 87 -0.48 7.30 2.15
C VAL A 87 0.97 7.65 1.87
N VAL A 88 1.80 6.64 1.61
CA VAL A 88 3.19 6.81 1.20
C VAL A 88 3.27 6.55 -0.31
N GLN A 89 3.44 7.62 -1.08
CA GLN A 89 3.65 7.54 -2.52
C GLN A 89 5.12 7.26 -2.82
N ILE A 90 5.39 6.11 -3.41
CA ILE A 90 6.74 5.67 -3.77
C ILE A 90 7.00 6.06 -5.22
N VAL A 91 8.09 6.80 -5.43
CA VAL A 91 8.47 7.35 -6.72
C VAL A 91 9.86 6.87 -7.08
N ASP A 92 10.02 6.39 -8.33
CA ASP A 92 11.33 6.08 -8.89
C ASP A 92 12.04 7.37 -9.34
N ALA A 93 13.14 7.70 -8.65
CA ALA A 93 13.95 8.89 -8.91
C ALA A 93 14.59 8.91 -10.31
N THR A 94 14.74 7.75 -10.96
CA THR A 94 15.27 7.67 -12.33
C THR A 94 14.24 8.02 -13.39
N ASN A 95 12.96 8.14 -13.02
CA ASN A 95 11.84 8.34 -13.96
C ASN A 95 10.76 9.26 -13.37
N LEU A 96 11.16 10.43 -12.87
CA LEU A 96 10.27 11.35 -12.15
C LEU A 96 9.05 11.80 -12.96
N GLU A 97 9.24 12.20 -14.23
CA GLU A 97 8.16 12.67 -15.11
C GLU A 97 7.06 11.63 -15.34
N ARG A 98 7.39 10.35 -15.24
CA ARG A 98 6.41 9.26 -15.35
C ARG A 98 5.65 9.00 -14.05
N ASN A 99 6.21 9.40 -12.91
CA ASN A 99 5.66 9.12 -11.59
C ASN A 99 4.86 10.31 -11.00
N LEU A 100 5.03 11.52 -11.55
CA LEU A 100 4.39 12.77 -11.13
C LEU A 100 3.62 13.39 -12.29
#